data_AF-A0A1X0B6Z3-F1
#
_entry.id   AF-A0A1X0B6Z3-F1
#
_cell.length_a   1.000
_cell.length_b   1.000
_cell.length_c   1.000
_cell.angle_alpha   90.00
_cell.angle_beta   90.00
_cell.angle_gamma   90.00
#
_symmetry.space_group_name_H-M   'P 1'
#
loop_
_entity.id
_entity.type
_entity.pdbx_description
1 polymer ?
#
loop_
_entity_poly.entity_id
_entity_poly.type
_entity_poly.pdbx_seq_one_letter_code
_entity_poly.pdbx_strand_id
1 'polypeptide(L)'
;MTTTEQMKAAAKAAKKAGVDAAMSLAEDIATGRLDPAALDAAAAAEARALFARVEGPDDPLWELHVDVARQVLAVGGGIPAGELAEWLAVTRAAEGVEAEPDADAGDWTAEACDEVLAWPDSGVAKLKQSDSTEDTPDP
;
A
#
# COMPACT_ATOMS: atom_id res chain seq x y z
N MET A 1 24.82 3.60 52.68
CA MET A 1 23.61 2.93 52.15
C MET A 1 24.06 1.73 51.34
N THR A 2 23.42 0.57 51.50
CA THR A 2 23.67 -0.60 50.64
C THR A 2 22.98 -0.41 49.30
N THR A 3 23.49 -1.05 48.24
CA THR A 3 22.90 -1.01 46.88
C THR A 3 21.40 -1.31 46.89
N THR A 4 20.96 -2.24 47.74
CA THR A 4 19.54 -2.60 47.91
C THR A 4 18.69 -1.45 48.43
N GLU A 5 19.18 -0.66 49.39
CA GLU A 5 18.45 0.49 49.93
C GLU A 5 18.37 1.64 48.91
N GLN A 6 19.41 1.82 48.10
CA GLN A 6 19.38 2.78 46.99
C GLN A 6 18.36 2.37 45.92
N MET A 7 18.30 1.10 45.53
CA MET A 7 17.31 0.60 44.57
C MET A 7 15.88 0.78 45.09
N LYS A 8 15.62 0.48 46.37
CA LYS A 8 14.30 0.70 46.99
C LYS A 8 13.92 2.18 47.00
N ALA A 9 14.86 3.06 47.33
CA ALA A 9 14.64 4.50 47.31
C ALA A 9 14.33 5.00 45.89
N ALA A 10 15.09 4.55 44.89
CA ALA A 10 14.85 4.87 43.48
C ALA A 10 13.47 4.38 43.00
N ALA A 11 13.10 3.14 43.32
CA ALA A 11 11.78 2.59 42.97
C ALA A 11 10.64 3.37 43.62
N LYS A 12 10.79 3.78 44.89
CA LYS A 12 9.80 4.62 45.59
C LYS A 12 9.68 6.01 44.93
N ALA A 13 10.79 6.62 44.55
CA ALA A 13 10.81 7.90 43.86
C ALA A 13 10.15 7.80 42.47
N ALA A 14 10.47 6.77 41.69
CA ALA A 14 9.86 6.51 40.39
C ALA A 14 8.35 6.28 40.51
N LYS A 15 7.89 5.52 41.52
CA LYS A 15 6.46 5.34 41.79
C LYS A 15 5.77 6.66 42.09
N LYS A 16 6.37 7.52 42.94
CA LYS A 16 5.81 8.83 43.24
C LYS A 16 5.73 9.71 41.99
N ALA A 17 6.81 9.77 41.21
CA ALA A 17 6.85 10.54 39.98
C ALA A 17 5.78 10.09 38.97
N GLY A 18 5.56 8.78 38.82
CA GLY A 18 4.50 8.25 37.97
C GLY A 18 3.09 8.64 38.42
N VAL A 19 2.82 8.61 39.74
CA VAL A 19 1.54 9.06 40.30
C VAL A 19 1.34 10.57 40.09
N ASP A 20 2.37 11.38 40.39
CA ASP A 20 2.32 12.82 40.21
C ASP A 20 2.07 13.19 38.73
N ALA A 21 2.74 12.51 37.80
CA ALA A 21 2.55 12.71 36.36
C ALA A 21 1.13 12.34 35.90
N ALA A 22 0.59 11.20 36.36
CA ALA A 22 -0.76 10.78 36.03
C ALA A 22 -1.82 11.75 36.58
N MET A 23 -1.63 12.25 37.80
CA MET A 23 -2.52 13.24 38.40
C MET A 23 -2.44 14.60 37.69
N SER A 24 -1.24 15.04 37.30
CA SER A 24 -1.07 16.24 36.48
C SER A 24 -1.81 16.14 35.16
N LEU A 25 -1.71 14.99 34.48
CA LEU A 25 -2.44 14.75 33.23
C LEU A 25 -3.96 14.78 33.45
N ALA A 26 -4.44 14.15 34.52
CA ALA A 26 -5.86 14.18 34.87
C ALA A 26 -6.36 15.61 35.16
N GLU A 27 -5.55 16.42 35.84
CA GLU A 27 -5.84 17.84 36.08
C GLU A 27 -5.86 18.64 34.78
N ASP A 28 -4.92 18.41 33.86
CA ASP A 28 -4.89 19.08 32.56
C ASP A 28 -6.14 18.77 31.73
N ILE A 29 -6.62 17.53 31.78
CA ILE A 29 -7.88 17.13 31.13
C ILE A 29 -9.08 17.80 31.82
N ALA A 30 -9.16 17.71 33.16
CA ALA A 30 -10.29 18.25 33.91
C ALA A 30 -10.40 19.78 33.81
N THR A 31 -9.28 20.49 33.67
CA THR A 31 -9.23 21.95 33.52
C THR A 31 -9.33 22.41 32.06
N GLY A 32 -9.40 21.49 31.10
CA GLY A 32 -9.49 21.79 29.67
C GLY A 32 -8.19 22.32 29.06
N ARG A 33 -7.04 22.19 29.76
CA ARG A 33 -5.71 22.49 29.21
C ARG A 33 -5.25 21.43 28.21
N LEU A 34 -5.76 20.21 28.35
CA LEU A 34 -5.56 19.11 27.42
C LEU A 34 -6.93 18.59 26.95
N ASP A 35 -7.15 18.55 25.65
CA ASP A 35 -8.29 17.84 25.05
C ASP A 35 -7.84 16.45 24.61
N PRO A 36 -8.32 15.35 25.25
CA PRO A 36 -7.99 13.99 24.83
C PRO A 36 -8.41 13.70 23.39
N ALA A 37 -9.48 14.32 22.90
CA ALA A 37 -9.94 14.11 21.53
C ALA A 37 -8.97 14.72 20.49
N ALA A 38 -8.15 15.69 20.90
CA ALA A 38 -7.14 16.32 20.06
C ALA A 38 -5.75 15.66 20.13
N LEU A 39 -5.55 14.73 21.07
CA LEU A 39 -4.23 14.16 21.34
C LEU A 39 -3.67 13.38 20.14
N ASP A 40 -4.50 12.61 19.46
CA ASP A 40 -4.09 11.85 18.26
C ASP A 40 -3.61 12.78 17.15
N ALA A 41 -4.32 13.90 16.93
CA ALA A 41 -3.95 14.90 15.94
C ALA A 41 -2.61 15.58 16.30
N ALA A 42 -2.42 15.91 17.58
CA ALA A 42 -1.16 16.47 18.07
C ALA A 42 0.00 15.48 17.91
N ALA A 43 -0.18 14.22 18.31
CA ALA A 43 0.83 13.18 18.15
C ALA A 43 1.18 12.94 16.67
N ALA A 44 0.20 12.92 15.78
CA ALA A 44 0.42 12.81 14.34
C ALA A 44 1.15 14.03 13.75
N ALA A 45 0.91 15.24 14.28
CA ALA A 45 1.61 16.44 13.86
C ALA A 45 3.10 16.40 14.27
N GLU A 46 3.39 16.02 15.52
CA GLU A 46 4.76 15.87 16.01
C GLU A 46 5.50 14.75 15.29
N ALA A 47 4.86 13.60 15.11
CA ALA A 47 5.34 12.51 14.27
C ALA A 47 5.73 13.00 12.87
N ARG A 48 4.83 13.74 12.22
CA ARG A 48 5.09 14.31 10.90
C ARG A 48 6.27 15.29 10.92
N ALA A 49 6.38 16.13 11.95
CA ALA A 49 7.50 17.05 12.08
C ALA A 49 8.86 16.33 12.22
N LEU A 50 8.87 15.17 12.89
CA LEU A 50 10.09 14.42 13.17
C LEU A 50 10.53 13.51 12.02
N PHE A 51 9.60 12.87 11.30
CA PHE A 51 9.97 11.81 10.35
C PHE A 51 9.27 11.91 8.97
N ALA A 52 8.45 12.93 8.69
CA ALA A 52 7.79 12.99 7.38
C ALA A 52 8.69 13.45 6.23
N ARG A 53 9.90 13.92 6.53
CA ARG A 53 10.89 14.27 5.52
C ARG A 53 11.96 13.19 5.49
N VAL A 54 12.21 12.64 4.30
CA VAL A 54 13.26 11.66 4.05
C VAL A 54 14.38 12.38 3.29
N GLU A 55 15.59 12.43 3.85
CA GLU A 55 16.71 13.16 3.24
C GLU A 55 17.62 12.28 2.36
N GLY A 56 17.50 10.95 2.47
CA GLY A 56 18.26 9.98 1.69
C GLY A 56 18.96 8.93 2.56
N PRO A 57 19.83 8.09 1.99
CA PRO A 57 20.46 6.97 2.71
C PRO A 57 21.31 7.35 3.93
N ASP A 58 21.80 8.60 4.00
CA ASP A 58 22.57 9.12 5.13
C ASP A 58 21.69 9.66 6.27
N ASP A 59 20.36 9.64 6.11
CA ASP A 59 19.40 10.02 7.14
C ASP A 59 19.45 9.04 8.32
N PRO A 60 19.62 9.50 9.58
CA PRO A 60 19.61 8.63 10.75
C PRO A 60 18.33 7.79 10.90
N LEU A 61 17.22 8.22 10.31
CA LEU A 61 15.93 7.51 10.33
C LEU A 61 15.70 6.64 9.08
N TRP A 62 16.66 6.55 8.16
CA TRP A 62 16.52 5.86 6.86
C TRP A 62 15.92 4.45 6.96
N GLU A 63 16.46 3.60 7.84
CA GLU A 63 15.97 2.22 8.01
C GLU A 63 14.51 2.18 8.47
N LEU A 64 14.09 3.12 9.32
CA LEU A 64 12.71 3.24 9.76
C LEU A 64 11.79 3.66 8.60
N HIS A 65 12.23 4.60 7.76
CA HIS A 65 11.46 5.00 6.57
C HIS A 65 11.24 3.84 5.60
N VAL A 66 12.30 3.06 5.34
CA VAL A 66 12.22 1.88 4.47
C VAL A 66 11.27 0.83 5.04
N ASP A 67 11.33 0.56 6.34
CA ASP A 67 10.43 -0.39 7.00
C ASP A 67 8.97 0.06 6.91
N VAL A 68 8.68 1.32 7.26
CA VAL A 68 7.33 1.89 7.15
C VAL A 68 6.83 1.83 5.71
N ALA A 69 7.65 2.19 4.71
CA ALA A 69 7.26 2.12 3.31
C ALA A 69 6.90 0.69 2.88
N ARG A 70 7.67 -0.32 3.29
CA ARG A 70 7.36 -1.74 3.03
C ARG A 70 6.04 -2.17 3.66
N GLN A 71 5.78 -1.77 4.90
CA GLN A 71 4.52 -2.08 5.58
C GLN A 71 3.32 -1.43 4.90
N VAL A 72 3.45 -0.16 4.48
CA VAL A 72 2.41 0.56 3.75
C VAL A 72 2.04 -0.16 2.45
N LEU A 73 3.04 -0.66 1.71
CA LEU A 73 2.82 -1.46 0.51
C LEU A 73 2.19 -2.82 0.83
N ALA A 74 2.65 -3.49 1.90
CA ALA A 74 2.16 -4.81 2.29
C ALA A 74 0.68 -4.82 2.72
N VAL A 75 0.21 -3.75 3.38
CA VAL A 75 -1.20 -3.60 3.76
C VAL A 75 -2.11 -3.40 2.53
N GLY A 76 -1.56 -3.01 1.37
CA GLY A 76 -2.28 -3.03 0.09
C GLY A 76 -3.29 -1.89 -0.09
N GLY A 77 -2.92 -0.66 0.28
CA GLY A 77 -3.79 0.50 0.07
C GLY A 77 -3.16 1.88 0.25
N GLY A 78 -1.86 1.97 0.54
CA GLY A 78 -1.22 3.26 0.79
C GLY A 78 -0.82 4.06 -0.45
N ILE A 79 -0.53 3.38 -1.56
CA ILE A 79 -0.19 4.00 -2.85
C ILE A 79 -0.93 3.24 -3.95
N PRO A 80 -1.70 3.91 -4.83
CA PRO A 80 -2.33 3.28 -5.98
C PRO A 80 -1.32 2.60 -6.90
N ALA A 81 -1.68 1.45 -7.48
CA ALA A 81 -0.77 0.66 -8.30
C ALA A 81 -0.20 1.43 -9.51
N GLY A 82 -0.98 2.32 -10.13
CA GLY A 82 -0.52 3.17 -11.23
C GLY A 82 0.57 4.14 -10.79
N GLU A 83 0.37 4.81 -9.67
CA GLU A 83 1.37 5.71 -9.09
C GLU A 83 2.64 4.94 -8.68
N LEU A 84 2.51 3.75 -8.11
CA LEU A 84 3.66 2.90 -7.78
C LEU A 84 4.45 2.49 -9.04
N ALA A 85 3.77 2.21 -10.15
CA ALA A 85 4.43 1.88 -11.42
C ALA A 85 5.22 3.07 -11.97
N GLU A 86 4.70 4.29 -11.85
CA GLU A 86 5.40 5.52 -12.23
C GLU A 86 6.68 5.70 -11.40
N TRP A 87 6.59 5.55 -10.08
CA TRP A 87 7.77 5.65 -9.20
C TRP A 87 8.80 4.55 -9.48
N LEU A 88 8.38 3.33 -9.78
CA LEU A 88 9.28 2.26 -10.19
C LEU A 88 10.03 2.61 -11.49
N ALA A 89 9.35 3.21 -12.47
CA ALA A 89 9.99 3.67 -13.70
C ALA A 89 11.03 4.77 -13.42
N VAL A 90 10.73 5.72 -12.53
CA VAL A 90 11.67 6.75 -12.08
C VAL A 90 12.90 6.11 -11.41
N THR A 91 12.71 5.15 -10.50
CA THR A 91 13.82 4.46 -9.83
C THR A 91 14.69 3.70 -10.83
N ARG A 92 14.10 2.92 -11.75
CA ARG A 92 14.85 2.18 -12.78
C ARG A 92 15.67 3.12 -13.67
N ALA A 93 15.07 4.22 -14.11
CA ALA A 93 15.78 5.24 -14.89
C ALA A 93 16.97 5.84 -14.11
N ALA A 94 16.79 6.11 -12.82
CA ALA A 94 17.88 6.62 -11.95
C ALA A 94 19.00 5.59 -11.73
N GLU A 95 18.65 4.30 -11.69
CA GLU A 95 19.60 3.18 -11.62
C GLU A 95 20.31 2.89 -12.95
N GLY A 96 19.96 3.62 -14.02
CA GLY A 96 20.47 3.37 -15.37
C GLY A 96 19.93 2.08 -15.99
N VAL A 97 18.86 1.51 -15.41
CA VAL A 97 18.09 0.42 -16.00
C VAL A 97 17.12 1.06 -16.98
N GLU A 98 17.54 1.20 -18.24
CA GLU A 98 16.60 1.49 -19.32
C GLU A 98 15.50 0.43 -19.26
N ALA A 99 14.24 0.88 -19.13
CA ALA A 99 13.13 -0.02 -19.36
C ALA A 99 13.30 -0.50 -20.80
N GLU A 100 13.69 -1.76 -20.99
CA GLU A 100 13.61 -2.33 -22.32
C GLU A 100 12.17 -2.07 -22.78
N PRO A 101 11.96 -1.36 -23.90
CA PRO A 101 10.63 -1.35 -24.49
C PRO A 101 10.24 -2.82 -24.59
N ASP A 102 8.98 -3.16 -24.28
CA ASP A 102 8.42 -4.47 -24.62
C ASP A 102 8.52 -4.64 -26.14
N ALA A 103 9.72 -5.00 -26.62
CA ALA A 103 10.02 -5.39 -27.98
C ALA A 103 9.55 -6.83 -28.23
N ASP A 104 8.77 -7.36 -27.28
CA ASP A 104 7.98 -8.58 -27.38
C ASP A 104 6.52 -8.36 -26.93
N ALA A 105 5.97 -7.15 -27.12
CA ALA A 105 4.70 -7.10 -27.86
C ALA A 105 5.00 -7.39 -29.33
N GLY A 106 5.63 -8.54 -29.56
CA GLY A 106 5.76 -9.14 -30.86
C GLY A 106 4.38 -9.13 -31.47
N ASP A 107 4.36 -8.87 -32.75
CA ASP A 107 3.20 -8.83 -33.60
C ASP A 107 2.53 -10.22 -33.74
N TRP A 108 2.31 -10.91 -32.61
CA TRP A 108 1.58 -12.17 -32.55
C TRP A 108 0.14 -11.95 -33.01
N THR A 109 -0.38 -10.72 -32.96
CA THR A 109 -1.68 -10.38 -33.52
C THR A 109 -1.69 -10.31 -35.04
N ALA A 110 -0.62 -9.89 -35.73
CA ALA A 110 -0.58 -10.04 -37.20
C ALA A 110 -0.30 -11.48 -37.62
N GLU A 111 0.57 -12.21 -36.92
CA GLU A 111 0.87 -13.61 -37.27
C GLU A 111 -0.34 -14.53 -37.00
N ALA A 112 -1.09 -14.31 -35.92
CA ALA A 112 -2.33 -15.04 -35.64
C ALA A 112 -3.48 -14.67 -36.60
N CYS A 113 -3.50 -13.46 -37.15
CA CYS A 113 -4.51 -13.08 -38.15
C CYS A 113 -4.20 -13.69 -39.54
N ASP A 114 -2.92 -13.82 -39.91
CA ASP A 114 -2.52 -14.51 -41.14
C ASP A 114 -2.78 -16.02 -41.05
N GLU A 115 -2.60 -16.64 -39.87
CA GLU A 115 -2.92 -18.06 -39.66
C GLU A 115 -4.44 -18.35 -39.72
N VAL A 116 -5.28 -17.42 -39.23
CA VAL A 116 -6.75 -17.53 -39.32
C VAL A 116 -7.27 -17.31 -40.75
N LEU A 117 -6.57 -16.51 -41.57
CA LEU A 117 -6.89 -16.32 -43.00
C LEU A 117 -6.33 -17.42 -43.91
N ALA A 118 -5.31 -18.17 -43.45
CA ALA A 118 -4.71 -19.29 -44.17
C ALA A 118 -5.36 -20.65 -43.87
N TRP A 119 -6.49 -20.68 -43.13
CA TRP A 119 -7.24 -21.92 -42.94
C TRP A 119 -7.81 -22.40 -44.29
N PRO A 120 -7.43 -23.59 -44.80
CA PRO A 120 -8.03 -24.13 -46.00
C PRO A 120 -9.48 -24.49 -45.69
N ASP A 121 -10.41 -23.80 -46.36
CA ASP A 121 -11.86 -24.05 -46.48
C ASP A 121 -12.27 -25.42 -45.88
N SER A 122 -12.41 -25.49 -44.55
CA SER A 122 -12.91 -26.69 -43.89
C SER A 122 -14.39 -26.69 -44.14
N GLY A 123 -14.76 -27.32 -45.26
CA GLY A 123 -16.11 -27.37 -45.78
C GLY A 123 -17.14 -27.47 -44.66
N VAL A 124 -17.78 -26.33 -44.39
CA VAL A 124 -19.07 -26.30 -43.71
C VAL A 124 -20.06 -26.80 -44.75
N ALA A 125 -20.09 -28.12 -44.89
CA ALA A 125 -21.09 -28.82 -45.66
C ALA A 125 -22.45 -28.42 -45.07
N LYS A 126 -23.14 -27.59 -45.84
CA LYS A 126 -24.53 -27.15 -45.70
C LYS A 126 -25.33 -28.05 -44.75
N LEU A 127 -25.66 -27.52 -43.57
CA LEU A 127 -26.79 -28.01 -42.80
C LEU A 127 -27.98 -28.05 -43.76
N LYS A 128 -28.44 -29.26 -44.08
CA LYS A 128 -29.68 -29.45 -44.83
C LYS A 128 -30.79 -28.81 -44.03
N GLN A 129 -31.38 -27.79 -44.64
CA GLN A 129 -32.68 -27.24 -44.32
C GLN A 129 -33.70 -28.38 -44.51
N SER A 130 -34.07 -29.06 -43.44
CA SER A 130 -35.26 -29.92 -43.43
C SER A 130 -36.44 -29.06 -43.01
N ASP A 131 -37.12 -28.60 -44.06
CA ASP A 131 -38.55 -28.36 -44.16
C ASP A 131 -39.37 -29.09 -43.07
N SER A 132 -39.85 -28.33 -42.10
CA SER A 132 -40.98 -28.75 -41.25
C SER A 132 -42.20 -28.02 -41.80
N THR A 133 -42.98 -28.74 -42.58
CA THR A 133 -44.33 -28.38 -43.01
C THR A 133 -45.17 -27.88 -41.84
N GLU A 134 -45.77 -26.71 -42.05
CA GLU A 134 -46.87 -26.15 -41.28
C GLU A 134 -47.98 -27.18 -41.07
N ASP A 135 -48.41 -27.35 -39.82
CA ASP A 135 -49.74 -27.87 -39.48
C ASP A 135 -50.47 -26.73 -38.78
N THR A 136 -51.39 -26.11 -39.52
CA THR A 136 -52.20 -24.96 -39.11
C THR A 136 -53.41 -25.47 -38.30
N PRO A 137 -53.76 -24.91 -37.14
CA PRO A 137 -55.08 -25.11 -36.60
C PRO A 137 -56.04 -24.07 -37.22
N ASP A 138 -57.08 -24.56 -37.88
CA ASP A 138 -58.24 -23.79 -38.39
C ASP A 138 -59.07 -23.19 -37.22
N PRO A 139 -59.90 -22.15 -37.47
CA PRO A 139 -60.40 -21.20 -36.47
C PRO A 139 -61.51 -21.70 -35.52
#